data_AF-A0A2N2KMX1-F1
#
_entry.id   AF-A0A2N2KMX1-F1
#
_cell.length_a   1.000
_cell.length_b   1.000
_cell.length_c   1.000
_cell.angle_alpha   90.00
_cell.angle_beta   90.00
_cell.angle_gamma   90.00
#
_symmetry.space_group_name_H-M   'P 1'
#
loop_
_entity.id
_entity.type
_entity.pdbx_description
1 polymer ?
#
loop_
_entity_poly.entity_id
_entity_poly.type
_entity_poly.pdbx_seq_one_letter_code
_entity_poly.pdbx_strand_id
1 'polypeptide(L)'
;MPEIKIGQAVDVIVEQGLIRASFVQDISDDRIILLQITPPLPGSYINKTILVTYLTKEDRHVRRCFQARITEIREGYITVGRGFPVIIVKRLSPDEVCDLRTHQRHRPHPEMKIMIGEEYVEIIDISPSGAHLVRTVGVKSILRVSDTIILTIRNGAEQYNRPARIIRRWHSRGADGPEHLAIIFMAEKI
;
A
#
# COMPACT_ATOMS: atom_id res chain seq x y z
N MET A 1 5.26 -1.07 -21.18
CA MET A 1 4.76 -1.41 -19.82
C MET A 1 5.43 -0.47 -18.83
N PRO A 2 4.78 -0.07 -17.72
CA PRO A 2 5.41 0.80 -16.73
C PRO A 2 6.60 0.05 -16.12
N GLU A 3 7.79 0.64 -16.26
CA GLU A 3 9.04 0.07 -15.78
C GLU A 3 9.51 0.83 -14.52
N ILE A 4 10.17 0.11 -13.62
CA ILE A 4 10.84 0.67 -12.45
C ILE A 4 11.90 1.71 -12.88
N LYS A 5 12.02 2.82 -12.16
CA LYS A 5 12.91 3.95 -12.54
C LYS A 5 13.90 4.29 -11.44
N ILE A 6 15.02 4.86 -11.82
CA ILE A 6 15.97 5.49 -10.89
C ILE A 6 15.26 6.58 -10.07
N GLY A 7 15.55 6.62 -8.77
CA GLY A 7 14.93 7.52 -7.79
C GLY A 7 13.54 7.08 -7.31
N GLN A 8 13.01 5.95 -7.79
CA GLN A 8 11.69 5.48 -7.39
C GLN A 8 11.72 4.84 -6.00
N ALA A 9 10.71 5.18 -5.19
CA ALA A 9 10.45 4.50 -3.92
C ALA A 9 9.93 3.09 -4.18
N VAL A 10 10.48 2.12 -3.46
CA VAL A 10 10.09 0.71 -3.52
C VAL A 10 9.91 0.16 -2.13
N ASP A 11 9.14 -0.93 -2.03
CA ASP A 11 9.12 -1.76 -0.84
C ASP A 11 9.81 -3.10 -1.15
N VAL A 12 10.77 -3.45 -0.31
CA VAL A 12 11.47 -4.73 -0.29
C VAL A 12 10.80 -5.63 0.74
N ILE A 13 10.40 -6.82 0.30
CA ILE A 13 9.80 -7.84 1.14
C ILE A 13 10.75 -9.01 1.20
N VAL A 14 11.20 -9.26 2.41
CA VAL A 14 12.11 -10.34 2.76
C VAL A 14 11.29 -11.45 3.44
N GLU A 15 11.86 -12.65 3.58
CA GLU A 15 11.25 -13.81 4.26
C GLU A 15 10.38 -13.36 5.47
N GLN A 16 9.19 -13.96 5.62
CA GLN A 16 8.15 -13.60 6.61
C GLN A 16 7.28 -12.37 6.30
N GLY A 17 7.30 -11.86 5.06
CA GLY A 17 6.33 -10.85 4.61
C GLY A 17 6.57 -9.45 5.17
N LEU A 18 7.76 -9.22 5.73
CA LEU A 18 8.14 -7.96 6.33
C LEU A 18 8.40 -6.92 5.23
N ILE A 19 7.53 -5.90 5.16
CA ILE A 19 7.63 -4.82 4.17
C ILE A 19 8.62 -3.76 4.70
N ARG A 20 9.60 -3.39 3.86
CA ARG A 20 10.62 -2.40 4.19
C ARG A 20 10.86 -1.44 3.02
N ALA A 21 10.76 -0.14 3.30
CA ALA A 21 10.96 0.88 2.28
C ALA A 21 12.44 0.98 1.84
N SER A 22 12.65 1.22 0.54
CA SER A 22 13.95 1.49 -0.09
C SER A 22 13.76 2.43 -1.31
N PHE A 23 14.85 2.77 -1.98
CA PHE A 23 14.86 3.57 -3.21
C PHE A 23 15.80 2.96 -4.24
N VAL A 24 15.40 3.05 -5.51
CA VAL A 24 16.26 2.69 -6.65
C VAL A 24 17.33 3.76 -6.82
N GLN A 25 18.59 3.36 -6.67
CA GLN A 25 19.74 4.23 -6.93
C GLN A 25 20.19 4.17 -8.38
N ASP A 26 20.18 2.97 -8.94
CA ASP A 26 20.69 2.75 -10.28
C ASP A 26 20.06 1.49 -10.90
N ILE A 27 20.06 1.44 -12.22
CA ILE A 27 19.61 0.30 -13.02
C ILE A 27 20.63 0.12 -14.15
N SER A 28 21.34 -1.01 -14.14
CA SER A 28 22.31 -1.36 -15.18
C SER A 28 22.10 -2.81 -15.59
N ASP A 29 21.88 -3.03 -16.89
CA ASP A 29 21.66 -4.35 -17.49
C ASP A 29 20.54 -5.14 -16.79
N ASP A 30 20.89 -6.20 -16.07
CA ASP A 30 19.99 -7.08 -15.31
C ASP A 30 20.02 -6.83 -13.79
N ARG A 31 20.76 -5.80 -13.37
CA ARG A 31 20.97 -5.43 -11.97
C ARG A 31 20.24 -4.16 -11.61
N ILE A 32 19.62 -4.19 -10.44
CA ILE A 32 18.97 -3.04 -9.81
C ILE A 32 19.69 -2.79 -8.50
N ILE A 33 20.07 -1.54 -8.27
CA ILE A 33 20.76 -1.11 -7.06
C ILE A 33 19.75 -0.39 -6.19
N LEU A 34 19.52 -0.94 -5.00
CA LEU A 34 18.58 -0.42 -4.01
C LEU A 34 19.36 0.14 -2.83
N LEU A 35 18.90 1.24 -2.24
CA LEU A 35 19.41 1.65 -0.93
C LEU A 35 19.18 0.53 0.10
N GLN A 36 20.10 0.41 1.04
CA GLN A 36 19.93 -0.48 2.18
C GLN A 36 18.65 -0.14 2.95
N ILE A 37 17.96 -1.17 3.44
CA ILE A 37 16.74 -1.02 4.24
C ILE A 37 17.06 -0.83 5.72
N THR A 38 16.06 -0.46 6.52
CA THR A 38 16.20 -0.37 7.99
C THR A 38 15.34 -1.42 8.69
N PRO A 39 15.91 -2.30 9.54
CA PRO A 39 17.35 -2.47 9.79
C PRO A 39 18.09 -3.02 8.55
N PRO A 40 19.41 -2.74 8.39
CA PRO A 40 20.20 -3.24 7.27
C PRO A 40 20.16 -4.75 7.14
N LEU A 41 20.09 -5.25 5.90
CA LEU A 41 20.25 -6.69 5.65
C LEU A 41 21.71 -7.09 5.82
N PRO A 42 22.01 -8.08 6.67
CA PRO A 42 23.34 -8.66 6.75
C PRO A 42 23.68 -9.49 5.50
N GLY A 43 24.97 -9.75 5.29
CA GLY A 43 25.48 -10.57 4.18
C GLY A 43 24.88 -11.98 4.08
N SER A 44 24.28 -12.51 5.15
CA SER A 44 23.55 -13.79 5.13
C SER A 44 22.33 -13.79 4.21
N TYR A 45 21.88 -12.62 3.75
CA TYR A 45 20.81 -12.48 2.76
C TYR A 45 21.29 -12.58 1.30
N ILE A 46 22.60 -12.65 1.06
CA ILE A 46 23.11 -12.89 -0.30
C ILE A 46 22.58 -14.24 -0.81
N ASN A 47 22.22 -14.29 -2.11
CA ASN A 47 21.53 -15.37 -2.81
C ASN A 47 20.07 -15.63 -2.40
N LYS A 48 19.51 -14.90 -1.43
CA LYS A 48 18.09 -14.99 -1.11
C LYS A 48 17.22 -14.31 -2.17
N THR A 49 16.04 -14.86 -2.40
CA THR A 49 15.01 -14.23 -3.23
C THR A 49 14.20 -13.26 -2.37
N ILE A 50 13.99 -12.07 -2.89
CA ILE A 50 13.12 -11.03 -2.32
C ILE A 50 12.01 -10.68 -3.31
N LEU A 51 10.94 -10.08 -2.80
CA LEU A 51 9.93 -9.43 -3.63
C LEU A 51 10.15 -7.92 -3.57
N VAL A 52 10.37 -7.31 -4.73
CA VAL A 52 10.46 -5.84 -4.85
C VAL A 52 9.14 -5.35 -5.40
N THR A 53 8.54 -4.37 -4.73
CA THR A 53 7.25 -3.82 -5.13
C THR A 53 7.29 -2.30 -5.23
N TYR A 54 6.47 -1.74 -6.11
CA TYR A 54 6.43 -0.30 -6.34
C TYR A 54 5.07 0.14 -6.87
N LEU A 55 4.75 1.41 -6.67
CA LEU A 55 3.56 2.04 -7.25
C LEU A 55 3.94 2.75 -8.55
N THR A 56 3.06 2.67 -9.55
CA THR A 56 3.24 3.41 -10.81
C THR A 56 2.78 4.88 -10.66
N LYS A 57 3.36 5.78 -11.45
CA LYS A 57 2.93 7.19 -11.47
C LYS A 57 1.57 7.38 -12.12
N GLU A 58 1.31 6.59 -13.17
CA GLU A 58 0.06 6.61 -13.95
C GLU A 58 -1.13 6.14 -13.11
N ASP A 59 -0.92 5.12 -12.28
CA ASP A 59 -1.90 4.68 -11.31
C ASP A 59 -1.23 4.37 -9.96
N ARG A 60 -1.39 5.30 -9.00
CA ARG A 60 -0.93 5.12 -7.60
C ARG A 60 -1.70 4.02 -6.86
N HIS A 61 -2.67 3.37 -7.50
CA HIS A 61 -3.45 2.26 -6.94
C HIS A 61 -2.94 0.89 -7.37
N VAL A 62 -2.24 0.82 -8.51
CA VAL A 62 -1.71 -0.44 -9.02
C VAL A 62 -0.29 -0.61 -8.50
N ARG A 63 -0.16 -1.52 -7.55
CA ARG A 63 1.14 -2.00 -7.09
C ARG A 63 1.64 -3.07 -8.04
N ARG A 64 2.86 -2.89 -8.52
CA ARG A 64 3.58 -3.88 -9.30
C ARG A 64 4.66 -4.53 -8.45
N CYS A 65 5.02 -5.76 -8.78
CA CYS A 65 6.18 -6.42 -8.21
C CYS A 65 6.94 -7.26 -9.22
N PHE A 66 8.15 -7.64 -8.82
CA PHE A 66 8.93 -8.70 -9.42
C PHE A 66 9.76 -9.39 -8.34
N GLN A 67 10.08 -10.66 -8.57
CA GLN A 67 11.05 -11.39 -7.77
C GLN A 67 12.46 -11.00 -8.19
N ALA A 68 13.35 -10.86 -7.21
CA ALA A 68 14.76 -10.59 -7.45
C ALA A 68 15.64 -11.39 -6.50
N ARG A 69 16.85 -11.76 -6.93
CA ARG A 69 17.87 -12.38 -6.09
C ARG A 69 18.85 -11.33 -5.62
N ILE A 70 19.14 -11.29 -4.32
CA ILE A 70 20.23 -10.46 -3.79
C ILE A 70 21.55 -11.06 -4.26
N THR A 71 22.30 -10.32 -5.08
CA THR A 71 23.60 -10.76 -5.57
C THR A 71 24.73 -10.20 -4.71
N GLU A 72 24.58 -8.99 -4.19
CA GLU A 72 25.60 -8.33 -3.36
C GLU A 72 24.95 -7.39 -2.34
N ILE A 73 25.62 -7.19 -1.20
CA ILE A 73 25.31 -6.15 -0.22
C ILE A 73 26.62 -5.39 0.02
N ARG A 74 26.59 -4.06 -0.11
CA ARG A 74 27.79 -3.22 0.04
C ARG A 74 27.50 -2.12 1.06
N GLU A 75 28.42 -1.88 1.98
CA GLU A 75 28.32 -0.82 2.99
C GLU A 75 28.77 0.56 2.49
N GLY A 76 29.36 0.64 1.29
CA GLY A 76 29.97 1.86 0.75
C GLY A 76 29.92 1.93 -0.76
N TYR A 77 28.74 1.81 -1.36
CA TYR A 77 28.56 1.99 -2.80
C TYR A 77 28.63 3.48 -3.16
N ILE A 78 29.59 3.84 -4.00
CA ILE A 78 29.87 5.23 -4.37
C ILE A 78 29.13 5.54 -5.66
N THR A 79 28.11 6.39 -5.58
CA THR A 79 27.60 7.16 -6.70
C THR A 79 27.83 8.64 -6.39
N VAL A 80 28.50 9.36 -7.29
CA VAL A 80 28.71 10.82 -7.18
C VAL A 80 29.31 11.28 -5.82
N GLY A 81 30.38 10.60 -5.37
CA GLY A 81 31.28 11.13 -4.33
C GLY A 81 30.86 10.91 -2.87
N ARG A 82 29.74 10.23 -2.58
CA ARG A 82 29.42 9.72 -1.24
C ARG A 82 29.09 8.24 -1.30
N GLY A 83 29.69 7.46 -0.40
CA GLY A 83 29.39 6.04 -0.24
C GLY A 83 28.12 5.85 0.59
N PHE A 84 27.18 5.07 0.11
CA PHE A 84 26.00 4.66 0.87
C PHE A 84 25.84 3.14 0.84
N PRO A 85 25.24 2.55 1.89
CA PRO A 85 24.99 1.12 1.90
C PRO A 85 23.87 0.77 0.90
N VAL A 86 24.07 -0.29 0.13
CA VAL A 86 23.15 -0.75 -0.93
C VAL A 86 22.97 -2.25 -0.95
N ILE A 87 21.85 -2.67 -1.52
CA ILE A 87 21.55 -4.04 -1.90
C ILE A 87 21.54 -4.08 -3.43
N ILE A 88 22.36 -4.92 -4.04
CA ILE A 88 22.37 -5.15 -5.48
C ILE A 88 21.58 -6.43 -5.75
N VAL A 89 20.60 -6.34 -6.64
CA VAL A 89 19.67 -7.43 -6.93
C VAL A 89 19.59 -7.71 -8.42
N LYS A 90 19.46 -8.98 -8.78
CA LYS A 90 19.20 -9.43 -10.14
C LYS A 90 17.74 -9.84 -10.28
N ARG A 91 17.05 -9.29 -11.29
CA ARG A 91 15.65 -9.61 -11.56
C ARG A 91 15.48 -11.08 -11.98
N LEU A 92 14.48 -11.76 -11.43
CA LEU A 92 14.16 -13.17 -11.71
C LEU A 92 12.84 -13.34 -12.47
N SER A 93 11.91 -12.39 -12.37
CA SER A 93 10.60 -12.44 -13.03
C SER A 93 10.28 -11.11 -13.72
N PRO A 94 9.39 -11.09 -14.72
CA PRO A 94 8.83 -9.86 -15.25
C PRO A 94 7.98 -9.13 -14.19
N ASP A 95 7.68 -7.86 -14.45
CA ASP A 95 6.81 -7.04 -13.62
C ASP A 95 5.34 -7.48 -13.73
N GLU A 96 4.74 -7.88 -12.61
CA GLU A 96 3.33 -8.26 -12.50
C GLU A 96 2.56 -7.35 -11.53
N VAL A 97 1.23 -7.36 -11.59
CA VAL A 97 0.40 -6.67 -10.58
C VAL A 97 0.37 -7.54 -9.33
N CYS A 98 0.61 -6.95 -8.16
CA CYS A 98 0.53 -7.66 -6.89
C CYS A 98 -0.35 -6.97 -5.86
N ASP A 99 -0.89 -7.79 -4.98
CA ASP A 99 -1.59 -7.34 -3.79
C ASP A 99 -0.79 -7.75 -2.55
N LEU A 100 -0.36 -6.76 -1.77
CA LEU A 100 0.36 -6.96 -0.50
C LEU A 100 -0.58 -7.05 0.70
N ARG A 101 -1.90 -7.01 0.48
CA ARG A 101 -2.87 -7.07 1.57
C ARG A 101 -2.81 -8.44 2.25
N THR A 102 -2.74 -8.39 3.58
CA THR A 102 -2.77 -9.58 4.45
C THR A 102 -4.17 -10.15 4.64
N HIS A 103 -5.20 -9.36 4.38
CA HIS A 103 -6.60 -9.78 4.50
C HIS A 103 -7.29 -9.66 3.15
N GLN A 104 -8.00 -10.72 2.79
CA GLN A 104 -8.86 -10.70 1.62
C GLN A 104 -9.94 -9.63 1.79
N ARG A 105 -10.20 -8.91 0.71
CA ARG A 105 -11.29 -7.96 0.61
C ARG A 105 -12.44 -8.63 -0.11
N HIS A 106 -13.61 -8.54 0.50
CA HIS A 106 -14.83 -9.09 -0.06
C HIS A 106 -15.73 -7.94 -0.49
N ARG A 107 -16.51 -8.18 -1.54
CA ARG A 107 -17.68 -7.32 -1.77
C ARG A 107 -18.63 -7.52 -0.58
N PRO A 108 -19.20 -6.42 -0.06
CA PRO A 108 -20.17 -6.50 1.03
C PRO A 108 -21.38 -7.36 0.61
N HIS A 109 -22.05 -7.95 1.60
CA HIS A 109 -23.35 -8.58 1.36
C HIS A 109 -24.35 -7.50 0.90
N PRO A 110 -25.30 -7.78 -0.03
CA PRO A 110 -26.25 -6.78 -0.55
C PRO A 110 -27.09 -6.07 0.53
N GLU A 111 -27.30 -6.73 1.67
CA GLU A 111 -28.06 -6.19 2.81
C GLU A 111 -27.23 -5.28 3.73
N MET A 112 -25.91 -5.28 3.56
CA MET A 112 -25.00 -4.47 4.37
C MET A 112 -25.09 -3.02 3.96
N LYS A 113 -25.36 -2.14 4.93
CA LYS A 113 -25.37 -0.69 4.77
C LYS A 113 -24.44 -0.06 5.79
N ILE A 114 -23.65 0.92 5.35
CA ILE A 114 -22.80 1.71 6.24
C ILE A 114 -23.25 3.17 6.16
N MET A 115 -23.31 3.82 7.31
CA MET A 115 -23.52 5.26 7.42
C MET A 115 -22.35 5.95 8.14
N ILE A 116 -22.07 7.17 7.73
CA ILE A 116 -21.19 8.11 8.46
C ILE A 116 -22.07 9.27 8.94
N GLY A 117 -22.37 9.29 10.24
CA GLY A 117 -23.44 10.15 10.75
C GLY A 117 -24.78 9.72 10.15
N GLU A 118 -25.44 10.63 9.43
CA GLU A 118 -26.73 10.37 8.75
C GLU A 118 -26.57 10.04 7.25
N GLU A 119 -25.33 9.96 6.75
CA GLU A 119 -25.06 9.72 5.33
C GLU A 119 -24.82 8.24 5.04
N TYR A 120 -25.64 7.65 4.17
CA TYR A 120 -25.33 6.37 3.53
C TYR A 120 -24.15 6.50 2.59
N VAL A 121 -23.22 5.54 2.69
CA VAL A 121 -22.08 5.41 1.81
C VAL A 121 -22.13 4.09 1.06
N GLU A 122 -21.67 4.09 -0.19
CA GLU A 122 -21.46 2.88 -0.95
C GLU A 122 -20.22 2.16 -0.43
N ILE A 123 -20.28 0.83 -0.36
CA ILE A 123 -19.19 -0.02 0.09
C ILE A 123 -18.63 -0.75 -1.13
N ILE A 124 -17.41 -0.43 -1.52
CA ILE A 124 -16.73 -1.08 -2.66
C ILE A 124 -16.17 -2.42 -2.22
N ASP A 125 -15.49 -2.42 -1.08
CA ASP A 125 -14.91 -3.61 -0.48
C ASP A 125 -14.80 -3.47 1.05
N ILE A 126 -14.77 -4.61 1.75
CA ILE A 126 -14.61 -4.71 3.19
C ILE A 126 -13.69 -5.88 3.56
N SER A 127 -12.91 -5.73 4.62
CA SER A 127 -12.10 -6.77 5.25
C SER A 127 -12.26 -6.69 6.78
N PRO A 128 -11.74 -7.66 7.55
CA PRO A 128 -11.76 -7.59 9.02
C PRO A 128 -11.06 -6.35 9.60
N SER A 129 -10.15 -5.73 8.85
CA SER A 129 -9.37 -4.57 9.31
C SER A 129 -9.91 -3.23 8.81
N GLY A 130 -10.78 -3.18 7.81
CA GLY A 130 -11.26 -1.91 7.27
C GLY A 130 -12.13 -2.06 6.03
N ALA A 131 -12.41 -0.93 5.37
CA ALA A 131 -13.27 -0.88 4.19
C ALA A 131 -12.84 0.22 3.22
N HIS A 132 -13.24 0.05 1.97
CA HIS A 132 -13.25 1.09 0.95
C HIS A 132 -14.69 1.56 0.73
N LEU A 133 -14.93 2.82 1.10
CA LEU A 133 -16.23 3.47 1.02
C LEU A 133 -16.22 4.54 -0.08
N VAL A 134 -17.39 4.81 -0.66
CA VAL A 134 -17.61 5.89 -1.63
C VAL A 134 -18.81 6.71 -1.19
N ARG A 135 -18.64 8.02 -1.18
CA ARG A 135 -19.72 8.98 -0.93
C ARG A 135 -19.81 9.99 -2.06
N THR A 136 -21.03 10.44 -2.34
CA THR A 136 -21.27 11.52 -3.29
C THR A 136 -20.79 12.84 -2.68
N VAL A 137 -20.08 13.66 -3.45
CA VAL A 137 -19.64 14.99 -2.99
C VAL A 137 -20.86 15.93 -2.90
N GLY A 138 -20.98 16.64 -1.79
CA GLY A 138 -22.07 17.58 -1.49
C GLY A 138 -21.75 18.42 -0.25
N VAL A 139 -22.69 19.23 0.24
CA VAL A 139 -22.57 20.18 1.39
C VAL A 139 -22.38 19.49 2.76
N LYS A 140 -21.90 18.25 2.78
CA LYS A 140 -21.78 17.44 3.99
C LYS A 140 -20.42 17.63 4.66
N SER A 141 -20.29 17.13 5.88
CA SER A 141 -19.09 17.23 6.70
C SER A 141 -17.81 16.91 5.90
N ILE A 142 -16.83 17.81 6.01
CA ILE A 142 -15.52 17.66 5.37
C ILE A 142 -14.74 16.64 6.19
N LEU A 143 -14.46 15.48 5.60
CA LEU A 143 -13.67 14.42 6.22
C LEU A 143 -12.22 14.50 5.76
N ARG A 144 -11.27 14.42 6.68
CA ARG A 144 -9.82 14.50 6.40
C ARG A 144 -9.13 13.18 6.70
N VAL A 145 -7.98 12.98 6.06
CA VAL A 145 -7.10 11.85 6.40
C VAL A 145 -6.66 12.02 7.87
N SER A 146 -6.70 10.93 8.60
CA SER A 146 -6.49 10.79 10.05
C SER A 146 -7.69 11.11 10.94
N ASP A 147 -8.80 11.61 10.39
CA ASP A 147 -10.02 11.78 11.18
C ASP A 147 -10.53 10.43 11.68
N THR A 148 -11.04 10.42 12.91
CA THR A 148 -11.75 9.27 13.48
C THR A 148 -13.25 9.51 13.31
N ILE A 149 -13.93 8.55 12.70
CA ILE A 149 -15.36 8.57 12.43
C ILE A 149 -16.03 7.38 13.11
N ILE A 150 -17.31 7.54 13.46
CA ILE A 150 -18.14 6.42 13.89
C ILE A 150 -18.94 5.96 12.67
N LEU A 151 -18.76 4.70 12.30
CA LEU A 151 -19.57 4.04 11.29
C LEU A 151 -20.77 3.40 11.97
N THR A 152 -21.97 3.67 11.46
CA THR A 152 -23.12 2.84 11.79
C THR A 152 -23.23 1.76 10.74
N ILE A 153 -22.96 0.51 11.13
CA ILE A 153 -23.00 -0.66 10.25
C ILE A 153 -24.30 -1.39 10.53
N ARG A 154 -25.09 -1.59 9.47
CA ARG A 154 -26.30 -2.40 9.50
C ARG A 154 -26.12 -3.62 8.61
N ASN A 155 -26.40 -4.80 9.13
CA ASN A 155 -26.38 -6.06 8.40
C ASN A 155 -27.67 -6.83 8.72
N GLY A 156 -28.65 -6.76 7.82
CA GLY A 156 -29.99 -7.28 8.07
C GLY A 156 -30.68 -6.57 9.25
N ALA A 157 -30.94 -7.32 10.32
CA ALA A 157 -31.55 -6.83 11.56
C ALA A 157 -30.52 -6.29 12.58
N GLU A 158 -29.25 -6.62 12.42
CA GLU A 158 -28.21 -6.16 13.34
C GLU A 158 -27.74 -4.76 12.95
N GLN A 159 -27.55 -3.92 13.98
CA GLN A 159 -26.95 -2.59 13.83
C GLN A 159 -25.97 -2.36 14.96
N TYR A 160 -24.75 -1.95 14.62
CA TYR A 160 -23.72 -1.61 15.59
C TYR A 160 -22.87 -0.43 15.10
N ASN A 161 -22.25 0.25 16.06
CA ASN A 161 -21.35 1.36 15.78
C ASN A 161 -19.91 0.88 15.84
N ARG A 162 -19.11 1.22 14.82
CA ARG A 162 -17.69 0.86 14.75
C ARG A 162 -16.84 2.11 14.55
N PRO A 163 -15.94 2.46 15.49
CA PRO A 163 -14.98 3.52 15.27
C PRO A 163 -13.98 3.13 14.17
N ALA A 164 -13.69 4.07 13.28
CA ALA A 164 -12.74 3.87 12.20
C ALA A 164 -11.92 5.14 11.97
N ARG A 165 -10.70 4.98 11.46
CA ARG A 165 -9.84 6.10 11.08
C ARG A 165 -9.69 6.15 9.57
N ILE A 166 -9.80 7.35 9.00
CA ILE A 166 -9.58 7.58 7.58
C ILE A 166 -8.08 7.54 7.31
N ILE A 167 -7.63 6.56 6.52
CA ILE A 167 -6.21 6.42 6.17
C ILE A 167 -5.92 6.97 4.77
N ARG A 168 -6.94 7.12 3.93
CA ARG A 168 -6.78 7.72 2.61
C ARG A 168 -8.09 8.32 2.10
N ARG A 169 -7.95 9.38 1.31
CA ARG A 169 -9.05 10.09 0.64
C ARG A 169 -8.63 10.46 -0.79
N TRP A 170 -9.49 10.23 -1.77
CA TRP A 170 -9.26 10.62 -3.16
C TRP A 170 -10.59 10.76 -3.92
N HIS A 171 -10.57 11.39 -5.09
CA HIS A 171 -11.74 11.50 -5.96
C HIS A 171 -11.50 10.75 -7.27
N SER A 172 -12.55 10.12 -7.80
CA SER A 172 -12.46 9.43 -9.11
C SER A 172 -12.53 10.38 -10.30
N ARG A 173 -13.13 11.57 -10.16
CA ARG A 173 -13.31 12.54 -11.26
C ARG A 173 -13.25 13.99 -10.75
N GLY A 174 -12.06 14.58 -10.68
CA GLY A 174 -11.88 15.95 -10.19
C GLY A 174 -12.34 16.14 -8.72
N ALA A 175 -12.32 17.36 -8.20
CA ALA A 175 -12.69 17.62 -6.81
C ALA A 175 -14.19 17.39 -6.52
N ASP A 176 -15.03 17.45 -7.55
CA ASP A 176 -16.49 17.33 -7.43
C ASP A 176 -17.01 15.90 -7.72
N GLY A 177 -16.14 14.99 -8.16
CA GLY A 177 -16.50 13.59 -8.40
C GLY A 177 -16.56 12.77 -7.11
N PRO A 178 -17.10 11.53 -7.17
CA PRO A 178 -17.28 10.68 -6.00
C PRO A 178 -16.02 10.62 -5.12
N GLU A 179 -16.21 10.88 -3.83
CA GLU A 179 -15.15 10.84 -2.84
C GLU A 179 -15.00 9.41 -2.33
N HIS A 180 -13.80 8.87 -2.48
CA HIS A 180 -13.43 7.56 -1.99
C HIS A 180 -12.66 7.69 -0.67
N LEU A 181 -13.06 6.87 0.30
CA LEU A 181 -12.45 6.79 1.62
C LEU A 181 -11.90 5.37 1.83
N ALA A 182 -10.61 5.26 2.12
CA ALA A 182 -10.06 4.04 2.71
C ALA A 182 -9.98 4.26 4.22
N ILE A 183 -10.58 3.34 4.96
CA ILE A 183 -10.65 3.40 6.42
C ILE A 183 -10.05 2.15 7.05
N ILE A 184 -9.58 2.29 8.28
CA ILE A 184 -9.19 1.17 9.15
C ILE A 184 -10.09 1.15 10.38
N PHE A 185 -10.62 -0.02 10.73
CA PHE A 185 -11.40 -0.18 11.95
C PHE A 185 -10.45 -0.07 13.15
N MET A 186 -10.88 0.70 14.15
CA MET A 186 -10.15 0.79 15.40
C MET A 186 -10.51 -0.43 16.27
N ALA A 187 -9.56 -0.91 17.06
CA ALA A 187 -9.86 -1.92 18.07
C ALA A 187 -10.82 -1.32 19.11
N GLU A 188 -11.82 -2.10 19.52
CA GLU A 188 -12.57 -1.78 20.73
C GLU A 188 -11.59 -1.93 21.89
N LYS A 189 -11.44 -0.87 22.71
CA LYS A 189 -10.79 -1.02 24.01
C LYS A 189 -11.71 -1.92 24.83
N ILE A 190 -11.25 -3.14 25.09
CA ILE A 190 -11.82 -4.04 26.09
C ILE A 190 -11.52 -3.43 27.46
#